data_AF-A0A2S7RUB0-F1
#
_entry.id   AF-A0A2S7RUB0-F1
#
_cell.length_a   1.000
_cell.length_b   1.000
_cell.length_c   1.000
_cell.angle_alpha   90.00
_cell.angle_beta   90.00
_cell.angle_gamma   90.00
#
_symmetry.space_group_name_H-M   'P 1'
#
loop_
_entity.id
_entity.type
_entity.pdbx_description
1 polymer ?
#
loop_
_entity_poly.entity_id
_entity_poly.type
_entity_poly.pdbx_seq_one_letter_code
_entity_poly.pdbx_strand_id
1 'polypeptide(L)'
;MVIIDNLVLLSEFKNLVSNVYIQIFVWIVIADIITGICKGIAGKEANSTKGLMGVVKHLLVVALVLITYPYLKIMNFEGVATAFVLSYIAVYGISVIENLGQLGVYVPDFVKDRFSKLKDSTEKQESKKHNLGGEKDAE
;
A
#
# COMPACT_ATOMS: atom_id res chain seq x y z
N MET A 1 -2.13 -17.58 26.50
CA MET A 1 -0.96 -16.74 26.16
C MET A 1 -0.25 -17.41 24.99
N VAL A 2 -0.21 -16.78 23.81
CA VAL A 2 0.55 -17.33 22.68
C VAL A 2 2.03 -17.12 23.00
N ILE A 3 2.76 -18.22 23.20
CA ILE A 3 4.21 -18.16 23.39
C ILE A 3 4.83 -18.06 22.00
N ILE A 4 5.44 -16.92 21.69
CA ILE A 4 6.14 -16.71 20.41
C ILE A 4 7.48 -17.43 20.52
N ASP A 5 7.59 -18.59 19.87
CA ASP A 5 8.84 -19.32 19.74
C ASP A 5 9.69 -18.70 18.61
N ASN A 6 10.93 -18.33 18.92
CA ASN A 6 11.86 -17.72 17.96
C ASN A 6 12.17 -18.65 16.76
N LEU A 7 12.18 -19.97 16.96
CA LEU A 7 12.39 -20.93 15.88
C LEU A 7 11.19 -20.97 14.94
N VAL A 8 9.97 -20.96 15.50
CA VAL A 8 8.74 -20.88 14.72
C VAL A 8 8.67 -19.55 13.97
N LEU A 9 9.02 -18.44 14.63
CA LEU A 9 9.07 -17.12 14.01
C LEU A 9 10.04 -17.09 12.81
N LEU A 10 11.27 -17.57 12.99
CA LEU A 10 12.25 -17.64 11.90
C LEU A 10 11.77 -18.53 10.74
N SER A 11 11.04 -19.61 11.03
CA SER A 11 10.46 -20.47 9.99
C SER A 11 9.42 -19.72 9.16
N GLU A 12 8.55 -18.92 9.79
CA GLU A 12 7.55 -18.11 9.10
C GLU A 12 8.19 -16.99 8.26
N PHE A 13 9.25 -16.36 8.76
CA PHE A 13 10.02 -15.38 7.97
C PHE A 13 10.68 -15.99 6.73
N LYS A 14 11.22 -17.22 6.82
CA LYS A 14 11.75 -17.94 5.66
C LYS A 14 10.64 -18.28 4.65
N ASN A 15 9.45 -18.61 5.14
CA ASN A 15 8.30 -18.94 4.31
C ASN A 15 7.74 -17.73 3.55
N LEU A 16 8.03 -16.49 3.96
CA LEU A 16 7.59 -15.27 3.25
C LEU A 16 8.00 -15.27 1.78
N VAL A 17 9.24 -15.66 1.48
CA VAL A 17 9.77 -15.64 0.10
C VAL A 17 9.04 -16.65 -0.79
N SER A 18 8.53 -17.75 -0.21
CA SER A 18 7.78 -18.77 -0.94
C SER A 18 6.27 -18.48 -1.01
N ASN A 19 5.79 -17.44 -0.33
CA ASN A 19 4.38 -17.10 -0.27
C ASN A 19 3.95 -16.27 -1.49
N VAL A 20 2.98 -16.78 -2.25
CA VAL A 20 2.49 -16.15 -3.49
C VAL A 20 1.91 -14.75 -3.26
N TYR A 21 1.20 -14.51 -2.16
CA TYR A 21 0.63 -13.19 -1.87
C TYR A 21 1.72 -12.17 -1.57
N ILE A 22 2.75 -12.56 -0.82
CA ILE A 22 3.89 -11.69 -0.54
C ILE A 22 4.69 -11.40 -1.81
N GLN A 23 4.88 -12.39 -2.69
CA GLN A 23 5.54 -12.18 -3.98
C GLN A 23 4.78 -11.17 -4.85
N ILE A 24 3.46 -11.35 -5.00
CA ILE A 24 2.60 -10.41 -5.75
C ILE A 24 2.67 -9.01 -5.12
N PHE A 25 2.60 -8.92 -3.79
CA PHE A 25 2.72 -7.66 -3.06
C PHE A 25 4.05 -6.95 -3.36
N VAL A 26 5.18 -7.64 -3.26
CA VAL A 26 6.49 -7.04 -3.56
C VAL A 26 6.56 -6.57 -5.01
N TRP A 27 6.09 -7.39 -5.96
CA TRP A 27 6.08 -7.02 -7.38
C TRP A 27 5.21 -5.79 -7.68
N ILE A 28 4.03 -5.67 -7.05
CA ILE A 28 3.17 -4.52 -7.29
C ILE A 28 3.74 -3.23 -6.66
N VAL A 29 4.42 -3.32 -5.52
CA VAL A 29 5.13 -2.17 -4.93
C VAL A 29 6.29 -1.72 -5.83
N ILE A 30 7.07 -2.66 -6.37
CA ILE A 30 8.14 -2.36 -7.32
C ILE A 30 7.57 -1.68 -8.58
N ALA A 31 6.47 -2.20 -9.12
CA ALA A 31 5.77 -1.60 -10.25
C ALA A 31 5.28 -0.18 -9.93
N ASP A 32 4.77 0.06 -8.71
CA ASP A 32 4.32 1.38 -8.27
C ASP A 32 5.47 2.39 -8.19
N ILE A 33 6.61 1.99 -7.63
CA ILE A 33 7.82 2.82 -7.58
C ILE A 33 8.28 3.17 -9.01
N ILE A 34 8.39 2.19 -9.89
CA ILE A 34 8.85 2.39 -11.28
C ILE A 34 7.89 3.33 -12.02
N THR A 35 6.58 3.05 -11.98
CA THR A 35 5.57 3.87 -12.66
C THR A 35 5.48 5.27 -12.08
N GLY A 36 5.63 5.43 -10.76
CA GLY A 36 5.69 6.72 -10.08
C GLY A 36 6.89 7.56 -10.49
N ILE A 37 8.07 6.95 -10.64
CA ILE A 37 9.28 7.62 -11.15
C ILE A 37 9.07 8.04 -12.62
N CYS A 38 8.59 7.13 -13.47
CA CYS A 38 8.33 7.43 -14.88
C CYS A 38 7.36 8.61 -15.04
N LYS A 39 6.29 8.63 -14.25
CA LYS A 39 5.31 9.73 -14.19
C LYS A 39 5.96 11.06 -13.81
N GLY A 40 6.80 11.06 -12.77
CA GLY A 40 7.52 12.27 -12.34
C GLY A 40 8.44 12.84 -13.43
N ILE A 41 9.09 11.97 -14.20
CA ILE A 41 9.95 12.35 -15.33
C ILE A 41 9.09 12.90 -16.50
N ALA A 42 8.02 12.20 -16.86
CA ALA A 42 7.14 12.59 -17.98
C ALA A 42 6.46 13.95 -17.73
N GLY A 43 6.05 14.23 -16.50
CA GLY A 43 5.45 15.51 -16.10
C GLY A 43 6.43 16.69 -16.01
N LYS A 44 7.74 16.50 -16.25
CA LYS A 44 8.80 17.50 -16.07
C LYS A 44 8.89 18.11 -14.66
N GLU A 45 8.19 17.56 -13.68
CA GLU A 45 8.22 17.96 -12.27
C GLU A 45 9.09 17.02 -11.41
N ALA A 46 10.22 16.58 -11.95
CA ALA A 46 11.13 15.67 -11.26
C ALA A 46 11.84 16.39 -10.10
N ASN A 47 11.15 16.49 -8.97
CA ASN A 47 11.75 16.93 -7.71
C ASN A 47 12.30 15.72 -6.96
N SER A 48 13.64 15.65 -6.84
CA SER A 48 14.35 14.56 -6.18
C SER A 48 13.87 14.32 -4.74
N THR A 49 13.54 15.37 -4.00
CA THR A 49 13.00 15.26 -2.63
C THR A 49 11.63 14.59 -2.61
N LYS A 50 10.74 14.93 -3.56
CA LYS A 50 9.43 14.27 -3.69
C LYS A 50 9.59 12.79 -4.07
N GLY A 51 10.50 12.48 -5.00
CA GLY A 51 10.79 11.11 -5.42
C GLY A 51 11.34 10.25 -4.29
N LEU A 52 12.33 10.77 -3.54
CA LEU A 52 12.90 10.08 -2.37
C LEU A 52 11.84 9.83 -1.29
N MET A 53 11.01 10.83 -0.99
CA MET A 53 9.92 10.69 -0.02
C MET A 53 8.93 9.60 -0.44
N GLY A 54 8.63 9.49 -1.74
CA GLY A 54 7.82 8.40 -2.30
C GLY A 54 8.44 7.03 -2.01
N VAL A 55 9.71 6.84 -2.39
CA VAL A 55 10.44 5.58 -2.14
C VAL A 55 10.47 5.22 -0.65
N VAL A 56 10.75 6.18 0.23
CA VAL A 56 10.76 5.95 1.69
C VAL A 56 9.40 5.47 2.18
N LYS A 57 8.29 6.09 1.75
CA LYS A 57 6.95 5.64 2.11
C LYS A 57 6.70 4.19 1.69
N HIS A 58 7.09 3.82 0.48
CA HIS A 58 6.91 2.45 0.00
C HIS A 58 7.75 1.44 0.78
N LEU A 59 9.00 1.76 1.12
CA LEU A 59 9.86 0.90 1.94
C LEU A 59 9.29 0.69 3.35
N LEU A 60 8.75 1.73 3.98
CA LEU A 60 8.12 1.62 5.29
C LEU A 60 6.90 0.69 5.27
N VAL A 61 6.08 0.77 4.23
CA VAL A 61 4.92 -0.11 4.08
C VAL A 61 5.34 -1.54 3.78
N VAL A 62 6.37 -1.76 2.95
CA VAL A 62 6.92 -3.11 2.74
C VAL A 62 7.42 -3.70 4.06
N ALA A 63 8.19 -2.94 4.84
CA ALA A 63 8.66 -3.39 6.15
C ALA A 63 7.48 -3.72 7.08
N LEU A 64 6.45 -2.87 7.13
CA LEU A 64 5.23 -3.12 7.90
C LEU A 64 4.56 -4.44 7.51
N VAL A 65 4.38 -4.70 6.21
CA VAL A 65 3.72 -5.92 5.74
C VAL A 65 4.56 -7.17 6.02
N LEU A 66 5.87 -7.13 5.74
CA LEU A 66 6.77 -8.27 5.97
C LEU A 66 6.92 -8.61 7.46
N ILE A 67 6.82 -7.62 8.35
CA ILE A 67 6.81 -7.85 9.80
C ILE A 67 5.44 -8.32 10.26
N THR A 68 4.33 -7.71 9.82
CA THR A 68 3.00 -8.01 10.36
C THR A 68 2.49 -9.39 9.95
N TYR A 69 2.73 -9.81 8.71
CA TYR A 69 2.23 -11.07 8.17
C TYR A 69 2.62 -12.32 8.99
N PRO A 70 3.91 -12.57 9.30
CA PRO A 70 4.31 -13.77 10.06
C PRO A 70 3.76 -13.73 11.49
N TYR A 71 3.65 -12.56 12.11
CA TYR A 71 3.06 -12.43 13.45
C TYR A 71 1.57 -12.78 13.45
N LEU A 72 0.80 -12.32 12.44
CA LEU A 72 -0.61 -12.70 12.32
C LEU A 72 -0.77 -14.21 12.10
N LYS A 73 0.12 -14.85 11.34
CA LYS A 73 0.12 -16.31 11.17
C LYS A 73 0.38 -17.05 12.49
N ILE A 74 1.39 -16.64 13.27
CA ILE A 74 1.72 -17.26 14.57
C ILE A 74 0.59 -17.08 15.59
N MET A 75 -0.18 -16.00 15.48
CA MET A 75 -1.38 -15.77 16.30
C MET A 75 -2.61 -16.58 15.83
N ASN A 76 -2.46 -17.48 14.85
CA ASN A 76 -3.54 -18.26 14.23
C ASN A 76 -4.59 -17.38 13.51
N PHE A 77 -4.18 -16.20 13.01
CA PHE A 77 -5.03 -15.30 12.24
C PHE A 77 -4.69 -15.33 10.74
N GLU A 78 -4.53 -16.52 10.15
CA GLU A 78 -4.09 -16.68 8.75
C GLU A 78 -5.01 -15.99 7.73
N GLY A 79 -6.33 -16.09 7.94
CA GLY A 79 -7.31 -15.39 7.09
C GLY A 79 -7.15 -13.87 7.16
N VAL A 80 -6.88 -13.33 8.35
CA VAL A 80 -6.62 -11.89 8.56
C VAL A 80 -5.29 -11.50 7.94
N ALA A 81 -4.23 -12.31 8.08
CA ALA A 81 -2.93 -12.08 7.46
C ALA A 81 -3.05 -11.99 5.94
N THR A 82 -3.83 -12.89 5.35
CA THR A 82 -4.07 -12.92 3.90
C THR A 82 -4.89 -11.71 3.46
N ALA A 83 -5.99 -11.39 4.14
CA ALA A 83 -6.80 -10.21 3.86
C ALA A 83 -5.99 -8.91 4.00
N PHE A 84 -5.08 -8.85 4.98
CA PHE A 84 -4.19 -7.73 5.22
C PHE A 84 -3.19 -7.54 4.06
N VAL A 85 -2.56 -8.60 3.56
CA VAL A 85 -1.68 -8.47 2.38
C VAL A 85 -2.47 -8.11 1.13
N LEU A 86 -3.64 -8.74 0.93
CA LEU A 86 -4.51 -8.46 -0.20
C LEU A 86 -5.01 -7.01 -0.21
N SER A 87 -5.28 -6.41 0.94
CA SER A 87 -5.67 -5.00 1.02
C SER A 87 -4.54 -4.08 0.56
N TYR A 88 -3.29 -4.36 0.93
CA TYR A 88 -2.13 -3.63 0.42
C TYR A 88 -1.89 -3.87 -1.07
N ILE A 89 -2.04 -5.10 -1.56
CA ILE A 89 -1.99 -5.38 -3.00
C ILE A 89 -3.02 -4.52 -3.76
N ALA A 90 -4.24 -4.39 -3.23
CA ALA A 90 -5.26 -3.53 -3.82
C ALA A 90 -4.84 -2.06 -3.80
N VAL A 91 -4.35 -1.54 -2.66
CA VAL A 91 -3.87 -0.15 -2.53
C VAL A 91 -2.76 0.16 -3.54
N TYR A 92 -1.76 -0.71 -3.66
CA TYR A 92 -0.65 -0.52 -4.61
C TYR A 92 -1.06 -0.75 -6.05
N GLY A 93 -1.92 -1.74 -6.32
CA GLY A 93 -2.48 -1.95 -7.65
C GLY A 93 -3.27 -0.74 -8.12
N ILE A 94 -3.97 -0.07 -7.20
CA ILE A 94 -4.66 1.18 -7.48
C ILE A 94 -3.67 2.29 -7.87
N SER A 95 -2.59 2.47 -7.10
CA SER A 95 -1.56 3.48 -7.37
C SER A 95 -0.86 3.26 -8.72
N VAL A 96 -0.54 2.01 -9.07
CA VAL A 96 0.03 1.66 -10.38
C VAL A 96 -0.90 2.08 -11.52
N ILE A 97 -2.18 1.75 -11.43
CA ILE A 97 -3.18 2.11 -12.45
C ILE A 97 -3.28 3.62 -12.62
N GLU A 98 -3.25 4.38 -11.52
CA GLU A 98 -3.27 5.84 -11.57
C GLU A 98 -2.01 6.39 -12.27
N ASN A 99 -0.83 5.88 -11.92
CA ASN A 99 0.42 6.30 -12.55
C ASN A 99 0.43 5.98 -14.06
N LEU A 100 -0.07 4.80 -14.46
CA LEU A 100 -0.21 4.41 -15.86
C LEU A 100 -1.18 5.32 -16.62
N GLY A 101 -2.32 5.67 -16.03
CA GLY A 101 -3.28 6.60 -16.62
C GLY A 101 -2.68 7.99 -16.87
N GLN A 102 -1.88 8.49 -15.91
CA GLN A 102 -1.18 9.78 -16.07
C GLN A 102 -0.05 9.73 -17.11
N LEU A 103 0.51 8.56 -17.36
CA LEU A 103 1.48 8.31 -18.43
C LEU A 103 0.84 8.15 -19.83
N GLY A 104 -0.49 8.19 -19.92
CA GLY A 104 -1.21 8.00 -21.18
C GLY A 104 -1.36 6.53 -21.60
N VAL A 105 -1.04 5.59 -20.72
CA VAL A 105 -1.31 4.16 -20.95
C VAL A 105 -2.82 3.94 -20.86
N TYR A 106 -3.38 3.20 -21.82
CA TYR A 106 -4.80 2.89 -21.82
C TYR A 106 -5.21 2.14 -20.55
N VAL A 107 -6.13 2.72 -19.80
CA VAL A 107 -6.80 2.11 -18.65
C VAL A 107 -8.29 1.97 -18.99
N PRO A 108 -8.89 0.77 -18.84
CA PRO A 108 -10.31 0.57 -19.13
C PRO A 108 -11.22 1.52 -18.33
N ASP A 109 -12.34 1.95 -18.91
CA ASP A 109 -13.17 2.98 -18.26
C ASP A 109 -13.90 2.47 -17.01
N PHE A 110 -14.24 1.17 -16.96
CA PHE A 110 -14.80 0.56 -15.75
C PHE A 110 -13.84 0.60 -14.55
N VAL A 111 -12.53 0.62 -14.84
CA VAL A 111 -11.48 0.79 -13.84
C VAL A 111 -11.61 2.24 -13.39
N LYS A 112 -11.35 3.23 -14.25
CA LYS A 112 -11.39 4.69 -13.94
C LYS A 112 -12.63 5.13 -13.12
N ASP A 113 -13.82 4.69 -13.50
CA ASP A 113 -15.09 5.04 -12.83
C ASP A 113 -15.20 4.55 -11.38
N ARG A 114 -14.48 3.49 -11.03
CA ARG A 114 -14.41 2.99 -9.65
C ARG A 114 -13.38 3.76 -8.83
N PHE A 115 -12.31 4.26 -9.44
CA PHE A 115 -11.28 5.06 -8.75
C PHE A 115 -11.77 6.45 -8.38
N SER A 116 -12.50 7.12 -9.27
CA SER A 116 -13.08 8.45 -8.98
C SER A 116 -13.94 8.41 -7.72
N LYS A 117 -14.78 7.39 -7.59
CA LYS A 117 -15.64 7.19 -6.40
C LYS A 117 -14.84 6.87 -5.12
N LEU A 118 -13.73 6.15 -5.22
CA LEU A 118 -12.86 5.89 -4.07
C LEU A 118 -12.19 7.20 -3.60
N LYS A 119 -11.67 8.00 -4.53
CA LYS A 119 -11.04 9.30 -4.23
C LYS A 119 -12.01 10.27 -3.55
N ASP A 120 -13.24 10.37 -4.08
CA ASP A 120 -14.30 11.18 -3.48
C ASP A 120 -14.64 10.75 -2.04
N SER A 121 -14.52 9.45 -1.73
CA SER A 121 -14.78 8.93 -0.38
C SER A 121 -13.64 9.22 0.60
N THR A 122 -12.38 9.19 0.16
CA THR A 122 -11.22 9.54 0.98
C THR A 122 -11.17 11.03 1.30
N GLU A 123 -11.38 11.90 0.31
CA GLU A 123 -11.41 13.36 0.51
C GLU A 123 -12.56 13.80 1.44
N LYS A 124 -13.72 13.14 1.36
CA LYS A 124 -14.84 13.35 2.29
C LYS A 124 -14.52 12.92 3.72
N GLN A 125 -13.67 11.92 3.92
CA GLN A 125 -13.26 11.50 5.27
C GLN A 125 -12.20 12.44 5.88
N GLU A 126 -11.26 12.93 5.08
CA GLU A 126 -10.26 13.91 5.54
C GLU A 126 -10.91 15.26 5.89
N SER A 127 -11.82 15.76 5.05
CA SER A 127 -12.57 16.99 5.32
C SER A 127 -13.48 16.88 6.56
N LYS A 128 -14.11 15.72 6.78
CA LYS A 128 -14.90 15.47 7.99
C LYS A 128 -14.03 15.41 9.25
N LYS A 129 -12.83 14.82 9.17
CA LYS A 129 -11.87 14.75 10.29
C LYS A 129 -11.28 16.13 10.63
N HIS A 130 -11.06 16.98 9.63
CA HIS A 130 -10.61 18.37 9.81
C HIS A 130 -11.69 19.23 10.50
N ASN A 131 -12.97 19.03 10.16
CA ASN A 131 -14.08 19.76 10.79
C ASN A 131 -14.34 19.31 12.24
N LEU A 132 -14.22 18.01 12.56
CA LEU A 132 -14.35 17.52 13.95
C LEU A 132 -13.14 17.87 14.85
N GLY A 133 -11.99 18.20 14.27
CA GLY A 133 -10.82 18.68 15.02
C GLY A 133 -10.95 20.15 15.44
N GLY A 134 -11.52 21.00 14.58
CA GLY A 134 -11.69 22.43 14.86
C GLY A 134 -12.83 22.76 15.84
N GLU A 135 -13.74 21.83 16.11
CA GLU A 135 -14.88 22.04 17.02
C GLU A 135 -14.54 21.70 18.48
N LYS A 136 -13.43 20.97 18.74
CA LYS A 136 -12.99 20.61 20.10
C LYS A 136 -12.08 21.63 20.77
N ASP A 137 -11.58 22.62 20.02
CA ASP A 137 -10.69 23.66 20.52
C ASP A 137 -11.43 24.99 20.78
N ALA A 138 -12.77 24.98 20.67
CA ALA A 138 -13.64 26.15 20.80
C ALA A 138 -14.59 26.10 22.02
N GLU A 139 -14.40 25.14 22.94
CA GLU A 139 -15.13 25.01 24.21
C GLU A 139 -14.15 25.05 25.41
#